data_AF-A0A965PAU8-F1
#
_entry.id   AF-A0A965PAU8-F1
#
_cell.length_a   1.000
_cell.length_b   1.000
_cell.length_c   1.000
_cell.angle_alpha   90.00
_cell.angle_beta   90.00
_cell.angle_gamma   90.00
#
_symmetry.space_group_name_H-M   'P 1'
#
loop_
_entity.id
_entity.type
_entity.pdbx_description
1 polymer ?
#
loop_
_entity_poly.entity_id
_entity_poly.type
_entity_poly.pdbx_seq_one_letter_code
_entity_poly.pdbx_strand_id
1 'polypeptide(L)'
;MDTFLGTGNYFTTSLKDAKSYARNKLYTVIANIKNAYTENKGYSNSRSGKGSQELIDKGYDAVTEKINNGQEYNIFEPEQIHILGNQKDIEGFKEFVSSNVIPEVETVSEFNINLQKIEKVAKLIENKLKIKEKKFRGNVSDKFIN
;
A
#
# COMPACT_ATOMS: atom_id res chain seq x y z
N MET A 1 21.13 -6.95 14.65
CA MET A 1 21.87 -8.14 14.17
C MET A 1 21.24 -8.42 12.84
N ASP A 2 21.89 -8.03 11.75
CA ASP A 2 21.26 -7.94 10.44
C ASP A 2 21.36 -9.31 9.74
N THR A 3 20.21 -9.88 9.42
CA THR A 3 20.07 -11.08 8.60
C THR A 3 20.27 -10.70 7.15
N PHE A 4 21.30 -11.27 6.50
CA PHE A 4 21.58 -11.03 5.08
C PHE A 4 20.83 -12.07 4.23
N LEU A 5 19.89 -11.62 3.40
CA LEU A 5 19.11 -12.46 2.46
C LEU A 5 19.88 -13.00 1.22
N GLY A 6 21.22 -12.90 1.16
CA GLY A 6 22.04 -13.34 0.01
C GLY A 6 22.83 -12.23 -0.71
N THR A 7 23.20 -12.45 -1.97
CA THR A 7 23.78 -11.41 -2.85
C THR A 7 22.67 -10.78 -3.68
N GLY A 8 22.58 -9.45 -3.71
CA GLY A 8 21.61 -8.71 -4.52
C GLY A 8 21.39 -7.29 -4.02
N ASN A 9 20.33 -6.65 -4.52
CA ASN A 9 19.99 -5.26 -4.20
C ASN A 9 18.92 -5.22 -3.10
N TYR A 10 19.25 -4.58 -1.99
CA TYR A 10 18.41 -4.55 -0.79
C TYR A 10 17.55 -3.30 -0.72
N PHE A 11 16.25 -3.50 -0.49
CA PHE A 11 15.28 -2.44 -0.27
C PHE A 11 14.36 -2.78 0.89
N THR A 12 13.82 -1.75 1.53
CA THR A 12 12.86 -1.92 2.61
C THR A 12 11.74 -0.90 2.51
N THR A 13 10.53 -1.31 2.92
CA THR A 13 9.39 -0.40 3.05
C THR A 13 9.43 0.41 4.35
N SER A 14 10.32 0.07 5.28
CA SER A 14 10.51 0.78 6.55
C SER A 14 11.44 1.97 6.37
N LEU A 15 10.91 3.19 6.45
CA LEU A 15 11.74 4.41 6.39
C LEU A 15 12.81 4.45 7.50
N LYS A 16 12.48 3.89 8.68
CA LYS A 16 13.42 3.84 9.81
C LYS A 16 14.61 2.96 9.49
N ASP A 17 14.37 1.77 8.93
CA ASP A 17 15.43 0.82 8.60
C ASP A 17 16.20 1.29 7.35
N ALA A 18 15.52 1.88 6.36
CA ALA A 18 16.20 2.51 5.21
C ALA A 18 17.17 3.60 5.67
N LYS A 19 16.78 4.42 6.66
CA LYS A 19 17.64 5.46 7.24
C LYS A 19 18.83 4.90 8.03
N SER A 20 18.73 3.72 8.64
CA SER A 20 19.88 3.15 9.36
C SER A 20 20.98 2.67 8.41
N TYR A 21 20.64 2.29 7.18
CA TYR A 21 21.60 1.90 6.15
C TYR A 21 22.04 3.07 5.24
N ALA A 22 21.20 4.09 5.11
CA ALA A 22 21.50 5.25 4.28
C ALA A 22 22.58 6.13 4.92
N ARG A 23 23.75 6.21 4.28
CA ARG A 23 24.81 7.13 4.71
C ARG A 23 24.43 8.59 4.44
N ASN A 24 24.07 8.90 3.18
CA ASN A 24 23.85 10.28 2.74
C ASN A 24 22.58 10.48 1.89
N LYS A 25 22.03 9.42 1.31
CA LYS A 25 20.93 9.52 0.34
C LYS A 25 19.99 8.34 0.47
N LEU A 26 18.70 8.63 0.38
CA LEU A 26 17.64 7.64 0.25
C LEU A 26 17.20 7.61 -1.22
N TYR A 27 16.94 6.41 -1.71
CA TYR A 27 16.37 6.19 -3.03
C TYR A 27 14.97 5.64 -2.86
N THR A 28 14.02 6.22 -3.59
CA THR A 28 12.73 5.59 -3.82
C THR A 28 12.85 4.80 -5.11
N VAL A 29 12.39 3.56 -5.10
CA VAL A 29 12.47 2.68 -6.27
C VAL A 29 11.11 2.06 -6.55
N ILE A 30 10.89 1.72 -7.81
CA ILE A 30 9.84 0.80 -8.26
C ILE A 30 10.55 -0.49 -8.64
N ALA A 31 10.07 -1.60 -8.11
CA ALA A 31 10.61 -2.92 -8.40
C ALA A 31 9.57 -3.74 -9.18
N ASN A 32 9.97 -4.31 -10.32
CA ASN A 32 9.15 -5.21 -11.11
C ASN A 32 9.44 -6.67 -10.72
N ILE A 33 8.82 -7.11 -9.63
CA ILE A 33 8.98 -8.45 -9.06
C ILE A 33 7.73 -9.26 -9.43
N LYS A 34 7.87 -10.30 -10.26
CA LYS A 34 6.76 -11.15 -10.70
C LYS A 34 6.63 -12.42 -9.87
N ASN A 35 7.77 -12.99 -9.47
CA ASN A 35 7.84 -14.22 -8.68
C ASN A 35 8.80 -14.04 -7.49
N ALA A 36 8.26 -13.62 -6.34
CA ALA A 36 9.02 -13.47 -5.12
C ALA A 36 9.02 -14.77 -4.29
N TYR A 37 10.18 -15.17 -3.79
CA TYR A 37 10.28 -16.17 -2.74
C TYR A 37 10.03 -15.51 -1.37
N THR A 38 8.94 -15.85 -0.70
CA THR A 38 8.63 -15.33 0.64
C THR A 38 9.26 -16.21 1.70
N GLU A 39 10.15 -15.61 2.47
CA GLU A 39 10.83 -16.29 3.56
C GLU A 39 9.99 -16.21 4.84
N ASN A 40 9.47 -17.36 5.28
CA ASN A 40 8.77 -17.48 6.55
C ASN A 40 9.77 -17.93 7.62
N LYS A 41 10.41 -16.95 8.26
CA LYS A 41 11.34 -17.04 9.41
C LYS A 41 12.79 -17.36 9.06
N GLY A 42 13.63 -16.33 9.14
CA GLY A 42 14.97 -16.42 9.72
C GLY A 42 15.88 -17.45 9.08
N TYR A 43 15.99 -17.43 7.75
CA TYR A 43 16.99 -18.22 7.03
C TYR A 43 18.35 -17.60 7.33
N SER A 44 18.88 -17.99 8.47
CA SER A 44 20.21 -17.69 8.97
C SER A 44 21.34 -18.36 8.16
N ASN A 45 21.03 -18.93 6.98
CA ASN A 45 21.97 -19.71 6.17
C ASN A 45 22.36 -19.07 4.82
N SER A 46 21.85 -17.90 4.47
CA SER A 46 22.15 -17.22 3.19
C SER A 46 23.42 -16.35 3.21
N ARG A 47 24.31 -16.54 4.20
CA ARG A 47 25.69 -16.00 4.15
C ARG A 47 26.54 -16.58 3.01
N SER A 48 26.05 -17.60 2.30
CA SER A 48 26.69 -18.09 1.09
C SER A 48 25.83 -17.72 -0.12
N GLY A 49 26.39 -16.99 -1.10
CA GLY A 49 25.73 -16.67 -2.38
C GLY A 49 25.25 -17.90 -3.18
N LYS A 50 25.45 -19.12 -2.65
CA LYS A 50 24.85 -20.36 -3.15
C LYS A 50 23.33 -20.40 -2.97
N GLY A 51 22.80 -19.78 -1.91
CA GLY A 51 21.35 -19.76 -1.65
C GLY A 51 20.57 -18.85 -2.62
N SER A 52 21.15 -17.70 -3.00
CA SER A 52 20.55 -16.81 -4.00
C SER A 52 20.60 -17.42 -5.40
N GLN A 53 21.70 -18.09 -5.78
CA GLN A 53 21.80 -18.73 -7.09
C GLN A 53 20.76 -19.84 -7.28
N GLU A 54 20.51 -20.66 -6.26
CA GLU A 54 19.47 -21.70 -6.34
C GLU A 54 18.07 -21.11 -6.56
N LEU A 55 17.77 -19.96 -5.96
CA LEU A 55 16.48 -19.27 -6.16
C LEU A 55 16.38 -18.64 -7.55
N ILE A 56 17.47 -18.06 -8.04
CA ILE A 56 17.57 -17.55 -9.43
C ILE A 56 17.35 -18.70 -10.43
N ASP A 57 18.01 -19.84 -10.22
CA ASP A 57 17.90 -21.03 -11.08
C ASP A 57 16.47 -21.62 -11.05
N LYS A 58 15.74 -21.42 -9.96
CA LYS A 58 14.31 -21.77 -9.83
C LYS A 58 13.36 -20.73 -10.43
N GLY A 59 13.89 -19.63 -10.97
CA GLY A 59 13.12 -18.56 -11.62
C GLY A 59 12.46 -17.60 -10.63
N TYR A 60 13.01 -17.43 -9.43
CA TYR A 60 12.59 -16.36 -8.53
C TYR A 60 13.30 -15.05 -8.88
N ASP A 61 12.58 -13.93 -8.76
CA ASP A 61 13.05 -12.58 -9.02
C ASP A 61 13.68 -11.93 -7.77
N ALA A 62 13.19 -12.32 -6.61
CA ALA A 62 13.57 -11.72 -5.34
C ALA A 62 13.31 -12.66 -4.16
N VAL A 63 13.99 -12.38 -3.04
CA VAL A 63 13.61 -12.86 -1.71
C VAL A 63 12.90 -11.74 -0.97
N THR A 64 11.85 -12.08 -0.24
CA THR A 64 11.17 -11.12 0.62
C THR A 64 10.95 -11.66 2.03
N GLU A 65 11.24 -10.83 3.03
CA GLU A 65 11.08 -11.17 4.45
C GLU A 65 10.29 -10.06 5.17
N LYS A 66 9.36 -10.48 6.03
CA LYS A 66 8.65 -9.55 6.91
C LYS A 66 9.56 -9.17 8.08
N ILE A 67 9.86 -7.89 8.21
CA ILE A 67 10.64 -7.33 9.33
C ILE A 67 9.72 -6.60 10.30
N ASN A 68 10.24 -6.23 11.48
CA ASN A 68 9.43 -5.64 12.56
C ASN A 68 8.60 -4.41 12.12
N ASN A 69 9.16 -3.56 11.26
CA ASN A 69 8.54 -2.29 10.85
C ASN A 69 8.24 -2.22 9.34
N GLY A 70 8.18 -3.36 8.64
CA GLY A 70 7.96 -3.36 7.21
C GLY A 70 8.27 -4.70 6.55
N GLN A 71 8.70 -4.60 5.30
CA GLN A 71 9.11 -5.72 4.47
C GLN A 71 10.50 -5.40 3.90
N GLU A 72 11.39 -6.38 3.89
CA GLU A 72 12.66 -6.33 3.19
C GLU A 72 12.56 -7.11 1.88
N TYR A 73 13.28 -6.62 0.87
CA TYR A 73 13.38 -7.22 -0.45
C TYR A 73 14.86 -7.31 -0.83
N ASN A 74 15.29 -8.48 -1.26
CA ASN A 74 16.55 -8.70 -1.94
C ASN A 74 16.24 -9.05 -3.40
N ILE A 75 16.47 -8.10 -4.30
CA ILE A 75 16.19 -8.22 -5.74
C ILE A 75 17.46 -8.65 -6.47
N PHE A 76 17.37 -9.72 -7.25
CA PHE A 76 18.55 -10.33 -7.85
C PHE A 76 19.09 -9.56 -9.06
N GLU A 77 18.20 -9.15 -9.97
CA GLU A 77 18.62 -8.50 -11.22
C GLU A 77 18.36 -6.98 -11.18
N PRO A 78 19.38 -6.15 -11.48
CA PRO A 78 19.26 -4.70 -11.40
C PRO A 78 18.27 -4.11 -12.41
N GLU A 79 18.04 -4.78 -13.54
CA GLU A 79 17.08 -4.36 -14.57
C GLU A 79 15.63 -4.39 -14.07
N GLN A 80 15.35 -5.09 -12.96
CA GLN A 80 14.05 -5.12 -12.30
C GLN A 80 13.79 -3.86 -11.46
N ILE A 81 14.79 -2.99 -11.29
CA ILE A 81 14.75 -1.83 -10.40
C ILE A 81 14.73 -0.55 -11.21
N HIS A 82 13.73 0.28 -10.99
CA HIS A 82 13.67 1.64 -11.50
C HIS A 82 13.83 2.63 -10.35
N ILE A 83 14.94 3.38 -10.35
CA ILE A 83 15.22 4.41 -9.33
C ILE A 83 14.49 5.69 -9.71
N LEU A 84 13.63 6.18 -8.82
CA LEU A 84 12.95 7.46 -8.95
C LEU A 84 13.89 8.56 -8.47
N GLY A 85 14.68 9.13 -9.39
CA GLY A 85 15.82 10.00 -9.06
C GLY A 85 15.63 11.46 -9.44
N ASN A 86 14.74 11.75 -10.38
CA ASN A 86 14.51 13.11 -10.86
C ASN A 86 13.02 13.47 -10.83
N GLN A 87 12.72 14.76 -11.02
CA GLN A 87 11.36 15.27 -11.00
C GLN A 87 10.46 14.65 -12.07
N LYS A 88 11.02 14.37 -13.25
CA LYS A 88 10.31 13.74 -14.37
C LYS A 88 9.90 12.30 -14.06
N ASP A 89 10.74 11.53 -13.37
CA ASP A 89 10.40 10.16 -12.96
C ASP A 89 9.25 10.16 -11.94
N ILE A 90 9.24 11.13 -11.02
CA ILE A 90 8.16 11.31 -10.04
C ILE A 90 6.85 11.70 -10.74
N GLU A 91 6.91 12.61 -11.70
CA GLU A 91 5.76 13.05 -12.49
C GLU A 91 5.20 11.90 -13.33
N GLY A 92 6.04 11.19 -14.08
CA GLY A 92 5.64 10.01 -14.85
C GLY A 92 5.05 8.90 -13.97
N PHE A 93 5.57 8.70 -12.76
CA PHE A 93 4.98 7.74 -11.82
C PHE A 93 3.62 8.20 -11.29
N LYS A 94 3.45 9.49 -10.96
CA LYS A 94 2.15 10.03 -10.55
C LYS A 94 1.12 9.85 -11.66
N GLU A 95 1.50 10.16 -12.90
CA GLU A 95 0.66 9.96 -14.09
C GLU A 95 0.27 8.49 -14.25
N PHE A 96 1.23 7.57 -14.17
CA PHE A 96 0.99 6.13 -14.22
C PHE A 96 0.01 5.63 -13.13
N VAL A 97 0.17 6.10 -11.90
CA VAL A 97 -0.77 5.74 -10.82
C VAL A 97 -2.15 6.31 -11.13
N SER A 98 -2.25 7.58 -11.53
CA SER A 98 -3.54 8.17 -11.88
C SER A 98 -4.24 7.50 -13.07
N SER A 99 -3.49 6.94 -14.03
CA SER A 99 -4.07 6.22 -15.17
C SER A 99 -4.47 4.77 -14.86
N ASN A 100 -3.95 4.17 -13.78
CA ASN A 100 -4.20 2.77 -13.41
C ASN A 100 -5.04 2.61 -12.13
N VAL A 101 -5.32 3.70 -11.41
CA VAL A 101 -6.40 3.72 -10.41
C VAL A 101 -7.71 3.76 -11.19
N ILE A 102 -8.27 2.56 -11.45
CA ILE A 102 -9.64 2.23 -11.89
C ILE A 102 -10.22 3.19 -12.95
N PRO A 103 -10.54 2.74 -14.18
CA PRO A 103 -11.26 3.60 -15.11
C PRO A 103 -12.47 4.18 -14.40
N GLU A 104 -12.58 5.51 -14.44
CA GLU A 104 -13.78 6.24 -14.03
C GLU A 104 -14.98 5.41 -14.50
N VAL A 105 -15.81 4.94 -13.56
CA VAL A 105 -16.92 4.03 -13.86
C VAL A 105 -17.79 4.68 -14.93
N GLU A 106 -17.54 4.34 -16.18
CA GLU A 106 -18.44 4.61 -17.28
C GLU A 106 -19.64 3.69 -17.05
N THR A 107 -20.70 4.29 -16.52
CA THR A 107 -22.05 3.77 -16.30
C THR A 107 -22.30 3.01 -14.99
N VAL A 108 -23.14 3.64 -14.16
CA VAL A 108 -23.75 3.12 -12.92
C VAL A 108 -24.61 1.86 -13.17
N SER A 109 -24.73 1.38 -14.41
CA SER A 109 -25.61 0.26 -14.80
C SER A 109 -25.11 -1.13 -14.39
N GLU A 110 -23.83 -1.32 -14.07
CA GLU A 110 -23.31 -2.65 -13.73
C GLU A 110 -23.44 -3.02 -12.25
N PHE A 111 -23.65 -2.04 -11.37
CA PHE A 111 -24.08 -2.36 -10.02
C PHE A 111 -25.60 -2.50 -10.05
N ASN A 112 -26.08 -3.71 -9.77
CA ASN A 112 -27.50 -4.07 -9.57
C ASN A 112 -28.08 -3.37 -8.32
N ILE A 113 -27.90 -2.05 -8.24
CA ILE A 113 -28.35 -1.19 -7.16
C ILE A 113 -29.84 -1.02 -7.37
N ASN A 114 -30.61 -1.66 -6.51
CA ASN A 114 -32.04 -1.44 -6.47
C ASN A 114 -32.32 0.01 -6.03
N LEU A 115 -32.54 0.89 -7.00
CA LEU A 115 -32.81 2.33 -6.81
C LEU A 115 -33.95 2.58 -5.82
N GLN A 116 -34.96 1.70 -5.75
CA GLN A 116 -36.05 1.82 -4.78
C GLN A 116 -35.58 1.62 -3.33
N LYS A 117 -34.52 0.84 -3.10
CA LYS A 117 -33.90 0.70 -1.77
C LYS A 117 -33.14 1.97 -1.39
N ILE A 118 -32.46 2.61 -2.34
CA ILE A 118 -31.76 3.88 -2.09
C ILE A 118 -32.74 4.98 -1.71
N GLU A 119 -33.83 5.14 -2.45
CA GLU A 119 -34.84 6.16 -2.14
C GLU A 119 -35.46 5.96 -0.75
N LYS A 120 -35.70 4.70 -0.35
CA LYS A 120 -36.18 4.38 1.00
C LYS A 120 -35.15 4.74 2.08
N VAL A 121 -33.87 4.46 1.85
CA VAL A 121 -32.78 4.80 2.77
C VAL A 121 -32.62 6.33 2.88
N ALA A 122 -32.69 7.05 1.77
CA ALA A 122 -32.62 8.52 1.76
C ALA A 122 -33.78 9.14 2.56
N LYS A 123 -35.02 8.69 2.35
CA LYS A 123 -36.19 9.13 3.13
C LYS A 123 -36.05 8.82 4.62
N LEU A 124 -35.47 7.66 4.97
CA LEU A 124 -35.18 7.30 6.36
C LEU A 124 -34.16 8.23 7.03
N ILE A 125 -33.12 8.62 6.29
CA ILE A 125 -32.09 9.55 6.78
C ILE A 125 -32.69 10.93 7.00
N GLU A 126 -33.43 11.47 6.03
CA GLU A 126 -34.10 12.77 6.15
C GLU A 126 -35.06 12.81 7.35
N ASN A 127 -35.87 11.77 7.53
CA ASN A 127 -36.79 11.69 8.67
C ASN A 127 -36.02 11.65 10.01
N LYS A 128 -34.90 10.92 10.09
CA LYS A 128 -34.07 10.89 11.30
C LYS A 128 -33.42 12.24 11.60
N LEU A 129 -33.01 12.99 10.58
CA LEU A 129 -32.45 14.34 10.74
C LEU A 129 -33.50 15.33 11.25
N LYS A 130 -34.71 15.33 10.65
CA LYS A 130 -35.84 16.16 11.12
C LYS A 130 -36.23 15.87 12.57
N ILE A 131 -36.20 14.60 12.97
CA ILE A 131 -36.47 14.20 14.38
C ILE A 131 -35.37 14.71 15.32
N LYS A 132 -34.10 14.66 14.91
CA LYS A 132 -32.99 15.20 15.72
C LYS A 132 -33.09 16.72 15.89
N GLU A 133 -33.40 17.45 14.83
CA GLU A 133 -33.60 18.91 14.89
C GLU A 133 -34.77 19.30 15.80
N LYS A 134 -35.89 18.55 15.75
CA LYS A 134 -37.04 18.79 16.62
C LYS A 134 -36.73 18.50 18.09
N LYS A 135 -36.00 17.43 18.40
CA LYS A 135 -35.51 17.12 19.77
C LYS A 135 -34.52 18.17 20.27
N PHE A 136 -33.66 18.69 19.40
CA PHE A 136 -32.74 19.77 19.75
C PHE A 136 -33.48 21.05 20.12
N ARG A 137 -34.52 21.43 19.37
CA ARG A 137 -35.33 22.63 19.68
C ARG A 137 -36.24 22.45 20.90
N GLY A 138 -36.81 21.27 21.12
CA GLY A 138 -37.68 21.00 22.28
C GLY A 138 -36.96 20.97 23.63
N ASN A 139 -35.66 20.64 23.66
CA ASN A 139 -34.87 20.67 24.89
C ASN A 139 -34.39 22.07 25.29
N VAL A 140 -34.53 23.07 24.41
CA VAL A 140 -34.12 24.45 24.67
C VAL A 140 -35.30 25.30 25.17
N SER A 141 -36.57 24.91 24.90
CA SER A 141 -37.74 25.67 25.37
C SER A 141 -38.09 25.46 26.84
N ASP A 142 -37.79 24.29 27.41
CA ASP A 142 -38.28 23.92 28.76
C ASP A 142 -37.32 24.32 29.90
N LYS A 143 -36.22 25.03 29.58
CA LYS A 143 -35.26 25.56 30.57
C LYS A 143 -35.24 27.09 30.68
N PHE A 144 -36.14 27.79 29.99
CA PHE A 144 -36.22 29.26 29.98
C PHE A 144 -37.64 29.82 30.13
N ILE A 145 -38.52 29.15 30.86
CA ILE A 145 -39.77 29.75 31.34
C ILE A 145 -39.79 29.62 32.86
N ASN A 146 -39.78 30.78 33.52
CA ASN A 146 -39.88 31.00 34.97
C ASN A 146 -41.12 30.33 35.59
#